data_AF-A0A059LQV8-F1
#
_entry.id   AF-A0A059LQV8-F1
#
_cell.length_a   1.000
_cell.length_b   1.000
_cell.length_c   1.000
_cell.angle_alpha   90.00
_cell.angle_beta   90.00
_cell.angle_gamma   90.00
#
_symmetry.space_group_name_H-M   'P 1'
#
loop_
_entity.id
_entity.type
_entity.pdbx_description
1 polymer ?
#
loop_
_entity_poly.entity_id
_entity_poly.type
_entity_poly.pdbx_seq_one_letter_code
_entity_poly.pdbx_strand_id
1 'polypeptide(L)'
;MAICELCRGTVYGLGRPAPFLTPNPLLPFPNRPFQTAALEHALKEINARFGKNSVMQLGQRDAFGQVRTTPSGALTLDAALGGGYPVGRIVEIYGPESSGKTTLALHAMAEVQRRGGKCVLIDAEHAFDPVFARRAGLDVDALYLSQPDCGEAALEIADNLIRSGGVDMVAVDSVAALVPRAEIEGEIGQLQVGAQARLMSAALRKIAGNAAKHGATVIFLNQLRHKVGVIYGSPEVTSGGQALKYYASCRIEVRIKEKLVATKAGQGAGGGGSWYYFEGTRIEGNGRDKALDALRENSSLAAELEAKTREALLAGERPDDALASTDGEDTEGEGEPEESGAERELVLA
;
A
#
# COMPACT_ATOMS: atom_id res chain seq x y z
N MET A 1 8.35 -2.69 23.33
CA MET A 1 8.17 -2.11 24.68
C MET A 1 9.25 -1.07 24.91
N ALA A 2 8.91 0.22 24.86
CA ALA A 2 9.82 1.26 25.30
C ALA A 2 9.81 1.26 26.83
N ILE A 3 10.92 0.82 27.44
CA ILE A 3 11.10 0.83 28.90
C ILE A 3 11.50 2.25 29.28
N CYS A 4 10.65 2.92 30.05
CA CYS A 4 10.97 4.17 30.72
C CYS A 4 12.06 3.91 31.78
N GLU A 5 13.25 4.50 31.62
CA GLU A 5 14.38 4.31 32.54
C GLU A 5 14.14 4.88 33.95
N LEU A 6 13.06 5.64 34.18
CA LEU A 6 12.65 6.12 35.50
C LEU A 6 12.04 5.04 36.40
N CYS A 7 11.68 3.87 35.87
CA CYS A 7 10.92 2.85 36.62
C CYS A 7 11.76 1.60 37.01
N ARG A 8 13.09 1.65 36.90
CA ARG A 8 13.94 0.51 37.33
C ARG A 8 14.11 0.52 38.86
N GLY A 9 13.25 -0.20 39.57
CA GLY A 9 13.39 -0.35 41.02
C GLY A 9 12.47 -1.41 41.62
N THR A 10 12.99 -2.64 41.65
CA THR A 10 12.65 -3.79 42.49
C THR A 10 11.81 -3.46 43.73
N VAL A 11 10.57 -3.96 43.81
CA VAL A 11 9.77 -3.96 45.05
C VAL A 11 9.93 -5.32 45.73
N TYR A 12 11.01 -5.49 46.49
CA TYR A 12 11.07 -6.46 47.58
C TYR A 12 11.89 -5.86 48.73
N GLY A 13 11.23 -5.65 49.87
CA GLY A 13 11.89 -5.42 51.16
C GLY A 13 11.81 -3.99 51.71
N LEU A 14 10.88 -3.80 52.66
CA LEU A 14 10.96 -2.90 53.83
C LEU A 14 11.23 -1.39 53.58
N GLY A 15 10.18 -0.57 53.79
CA GLY A 15 10.33 0.80 54.28
C GLY A 15 9.84 1.92 53.36
N ARG A 16 8.52 2.19 53.42
CA ARG A 16 7.77 3.37 52.91
C ARG A 16 7.88 3.66 51.40
N PRO A 17 6.78 3.54 50.63
CA PRO A 17 6.76 4.07 49.26
C PRO A 17 6.93 5.59 49.30
N ALA A 18 7.80 6.13 48.43
CA ALA A 18 7.83 7.55 48.13
C ALA A 18 6.39 8.01 47.80
N PRO A 19 5.96 9.22 48.21
CA PRO A 19 4.65 9.73 47.82
C PRO A 19 4.64 9.77 46.29
N PHE A 20 3.89 8.83 45.71
CA PHE A 20 3.59 8.78 44.30
C PHE A 20 3.14 10.19 43.92
N LEU A 21 3.85 10.81 42.97
CA LEU A 21 3.38 11.99 42.25
C LEU A 21 1.90 11.75 41.92
N THR A 22 1.01 12.45 42.61
CA THR A 22 -0.39 12.47 42.19
C THR A 22 -0.37 13.02 40.76
N PRO A 23 -1.04 12.37 39.79
CA PRO A 23 -1.16 12.93 38.46
C PRO A 23 -1.74 14.33 38.62
N ASN A 24 -1.00 15.34 38.16
CA ASN A 24 -1.49 16.71 38.19
C ASN A 24 -2.81 16.71 37.42
N PRO A 25 -3.94 17.18 38.01
CA PRO A 25 -5.21 17.14 37.31
C PRO A 25 -5.05 17.91 36.00
N LEU A 26 -5.49 17.29 34.90
CA LEU A 26 -5.52 17.95 33.60
C LEU A 26 -6.48 19.13 33.71
N LEU A 27 -5.94 20.32 33.99
CA LEU A 27 -6.74 21.52 34.10
C LEU A 27 -7.34 21.80 32.72
N PRO A 28 -8.66 22.10 32.64
CA PRO A 28 -9.24 22.53 31.39
C PRO A 28 -8.50 23.78 30.91
N PHE A 29 -8.40 23.95 29.59
CA PHE A 29 -7.85 25.17 29.03
C PHE A 29 -8.56 26.39 29.65
N PRO A 30 -7.83 27.44 30.02
CA PRO A 30 -8.42 28.62 30.65
C PRO A 30 -9.55 29.13 29.75
N ASN A 31 -10.72 29.37 30.36
CA ASN A 31 -11.93 29.80 29.67
C ASN A 31 -11.73 31.26 29.19
N ARG A 32 -10.96 31.41 28.11
CA ARG A 32 -10.72 32.70 27.45
C ARG A 32 -11.95 32.99 26.59
N PRO A 33 -12.49 34.21 26.59
CA PRO A 33 -13.48 34.58 25.58
C PRO A 33 -12.86 34.27 24.22
N PHE A 34 -13.52 33.40 23.46
CA PHE A 34 -13.03 32.92 22.17
C PHE A 34 -12.77 34.17 21.32
N GLN A 35 -11.50 34.48 21.04
CA GLN A 35 -11.15 35.62 20.17
C GLN A 35 -11.39 35.20 18.71
N THR A 36 -12.61 34.75 18.40
CA THR A 36 -13.03 34.29 17.08
C THR A 36 -12.70 35.34 16.03
N ALA A 37 -12.93 36.62 16.32
CA ALA A 37 -12.59 37.71 15.43
C ALA A 37 -11.07 37.83 15.15
N ALA A 38 -10.21 37.68 16.16
CA ALA A 38 -8.76 37.76 15.98
C ALA A 38 -8.24 36.54 15.21
N LEU A 39 -8.77 35.35 15.51
CA LEU A 39 -8.47 34.12 14.79
C LEU A 39 -8.93 34.20 13.32
N GLU A 40 -10.15 34.66 13.07
CA GLU A 40 -10.71 34.84 11.72
C GLU A 40 -9.91 35.85 10.90
N HIS A 41 -9.48 36.95 11.52
CA HIS A 41 -8.60 37.93 10.87
C HIS A 41 -7.27 37.30 10.50
N ALA A 42 -6.61 36.61 11.44
CA ALA A 42 -5.35 35.92 11.18
C ALA A 42 -5.50 34.86 10.07
N LEU A 43 -6.60 34.08 10.08
CA LEU A 43 -6.90 33.10 9.04
C LEU A 43 -7.10 33.76 7.67
N LYS A 44 -7.79 34.90 7.59
CA LYS A 44 -7.95 35.65 6.34
C LYS A 44 -6.61 36.18 5.82
N GLU A 45 -5.79 36.76 6.69
CA GLU A 45 -4.47 37.29 6.32
C GLU A 45 -3.53 36.19 5.83
N ILE A 46 -3.49 35.05 6.52
CA ILE A 46 -2.69 33.88 6.11
C ILE A 46 -3.15 33.37 4.74
N ASN A 47 -4.46 33.18 4.53
CA ASN A 47 -4.98 32.71 3.25
C ASN A 47 -4.80 33.74 2.11
N ALA A 48 -4.81 35.05 2.41
CA ALA A 48 -4.52 36.07 1.42
C ALA A 48 -3.03 36.04 1.01
N ARG A 49 -2.13 35.81 1.97
CA ARG A 49 -0.68 35.84 1.76
C ARG A 49 -0.12 34.55 1.14
N PHE A 50 -0.63 33.39 1.54
CA PHE A 50 -0.07 32.08 1.16
C PHE A 50 -0.96 31.27 0.20
N GLY A 51 -2.13 31.81 -0.15
CA GLY A 51 -3.08 31.22 -1.08
C GLY A 51 -4.38 30.78 -0.40
N LYS A 52 -5.45 30.70 -1.19
CA LYS A 52 -6.72 30.16 -0.68
C LYS A 52 -6.49 28.75 -0.15
N ASN A 53 -7.02 28.46 1.05
CA ASN A 53 -6.93 27.16 1.71
C ASN A 53 -5.55 26.81 2.31
N SER A 54 -4.68 27.79 2.58
CA SER A 54 -3.44 27.56 3.33
C SER A 54 -3.68 27.14 4.79
N VAL A 55 -4.73 27.66 5.44
CA VAL A 55 -5.15 27.25 6.78
C VAL A 55 -6.68 27.17 6.82
N MET A 56 -7.18 26.04 7.32
CA MET A 56 -8.61 25.74 7.41
C MET A 56 -8.91 24.87 8.64
N GLN A 57 -10.15 24.90 9.09
CA GLN A 57 -10.63 23.97 10.10
C GLN A 57 -10.95 22.62 9.46
N LEU A 58 -10.41 21.53 10.03
CA LEU A 58 -10.47 20.20 9.43
C LEU A 58 -11.91 19.70 9.21
N GLY A 59 -12.82 19.96 10.16
CA GLY A 59 -14.21 19.51 10.10
C GLY A 59 -15.14 20.32 9.20
N GLN A 60 -14.69 21.43 8.61
CA GLN A 60 -15.53 22.28 7.74
C GLN A 60 -15.44 21.91 6.25
N ARG A 61 -14.77 20.81 5.91
CA ARG A 61 -14.61 20.32 4.53
C ARG A 61 -15.16 18.91 4.38
N ASP A 62 -16.06 18.74 3.42
CA ASP A 62 -16.29 17.45 2.74
C ASP A 62 -15.03 16.99 1.96
N ALA A 63 -14.08 17.90 1.71
CA ALA A 63 -12.86 17.65 0.93
C ALA A 63 -11.73 16.91 1.68
N PHE A 64 -11.92 16.57 2.97
CA PHE A 64 -11.16 15.50 3.65
C PHE A 64 -11.98 14.20 3.76
N GLY A 65 -13.02 14.04 2.93
CA GLY A 65 -13.59 12.72 2.64
C GLY A 65 -12.48 11.72 2.37
N GLN A 66 -12.73 10.45 2.74
CA GLN A 66 -11.80 9.31 2.68
C GLN A 66 -10.65 9.53 1.70
N VAL A 67 -9.41 9.38 2.18
CA VAL A 67 -8.21 9.50 1.34
C VAL A 67 -8.45 8.66 0.08
N ARG A 68 -8.53 9.32 -1.08
CA ARG A 68 -8.78 8.62 -2.35
C ARG A 68 -7.70 7.58 -2.54
N THR A 69 -8.08 6.38 -2.94
CA THR A 69 -7.17 5.28 -3.21
C THR A 69 -7.27 4.81 -4.66
N THR A 70 -6.19 4.23 -5.16
CA THR A 70 -6.14 3.47 -6.41
C THR A 70 -5.91 2.00 -6.08
N PRO A 71 -6.71 1.06 -6.62
CA PRO A 71 -6.53 -0.36 -6.40
C PRO A 71 -5.13 -0.85 -6.76
N SER A 72 -4.66 -1.86 -6.04
CA SER A 72 -3.34 -2.46 -6.22
C SER A 72 -3.30 -3.58 -7.25
N GLY A 73 -4.48 -4.07 -7.68
CA GLY A 73 -4.63 -5.28 -8.49
C GLY A 73 -4.66 -6.57 -7.65
N ALA A 74 -4.53 -6.46 -6.32
CA ALA A 74 -4.72 -7.56 -5.38
C ALA A 74 -5.76 -7.17 -4.32
N LEU A 75 -6.92 -7.85 -4.32
CA LEU A 75 -8.04 -7.53 -3.43
C LEU A 75 -7.66 -7.58 -1.94
N THR A 76 -6.90 -8.59 -1.55
CA THR A 76 -6.43 -8.76 -0.16
C THR A 76 -5.47 -7.65 0.27
N LEU A 77 -4.63 -7.16 -0.65
CA LEU A 77 -3.77 -6.02 -0.38
C LEU A 77 -4.57 -4.72 -0.28
N ASP A 78 -5.57 -4.53 -1.15
CA ASP A 78 -6.46 -3.36 -1.07
C ASP A 78 -7.16 -3.30 0.28
N ALA A 79 -7.70 -4.42 0.76
CA ALA A 79 -8.31 -4.52 2.07
C ALA A 79 -7.32 -4.15 3.18
N ALA A 80 -6.11 -4.72 3.16
CA ALA A 80 -5.08 -4.42 4.15
C ALA A 80 -4.63 -2.95 4.15
N LEU A 81 -4.74 -2.26 3.00
CA LEU A 81 -4.42 -0.84 2.86
C LEU A 81 -5.62 0.09 3.13
N GLY A 82 -6.82 -0.46 3.40
CA GLY A 82 -8.03 0.33 3.58
C GLY A 82 -8.59 0.92 2.27
N GLY A 83 -8.39 0.21 1.15
CA GLY A 83 -8.94 0.55 -0.17
C GLY A 83 -7.92 0.64 -1.30
N GLY A 84 -6.63 0.37 -1.04
CA GLY A 84 -5.55 0.43 -2.04
C GLY A 84 -4.51 1.52 -1.78
N TYR A 85 -3.78 1.92 -2.82
CA TYR A 85 -2.71 2.91 -2.72
C TYR A 85 -3.25 4.34 -2.58
N PRO A 86 -2.77 5.14 -1.60
CA PRO A 86 -3.28 6.49 -1.40
C PRO A 86 -2.84 7.46 -2.51
N VAL A 87 -3.82 8.14 -3.11
CA VAL A 87 -3.63 9.13 -4.18
C VAL A 87 -2.85 10.35 -3.68
N GLY A 88 -1.91 10.83 -4.50
CA GLY A 88 -1.10 12.01 -4.17
C GLY A 88 -0.05 11.77 -3.09
N ARG A 89 0.31 10.51 -2.82
CA ARG A 89 1.25 10.11 -1.77
C ARG A 89 2.37 9.25 -2.33
N ILE A 90 3.43 9.17 -1.53
CA ILE A 90 4.57 8.29 -1.79
C ILE A 90 4.31 6.94 -1.12
N VAL A 91 4.63 5.86 -1.84
CA VAL A 91 4.55 4.48 -1.40
C VAL A 91 5.92 3.83 -1.61
N GLU A 92 6.40 3.06 -0.64
CA GLU A 92 7.59 2.22 -0.80
C GLU A 92 7.18 0.75 -0.86
N ILE A 93 7.58 0.04 -1.91
CA ILE A 93 7.45 -1.42 -2.02
C ILE A 93 8.86 -2.00 -1.99
N TYR A 94 9.16 -2.79 -0.95
CA TYR A 94 10.50 -3.30 -0.73
C TYR A 94 10.50 -4.80 -0.40
N GLY A 95 11.65 -5.44 -0.57
CA GLY A 95 11.77 -6.88 -0.34
C GLY A 95 12.97 -7.51 -1.04
N PRO A 96 13.16 -8.83 -0.88
CA PRO A 96 14.22 -9.57 -1.56
C PRO A 96 14.14 -9.47 -3.08
N GLU A 97 15.19 -9.86 -3.78
CA GLU A 97 15.18 -10.03 -5.23
C GLU A 97 14.11 -11.03 -5.65
N SER A 98 13.51 -10.82 -6.82
CA SER A 98 12.46 -11.68 -7.38
C SER A 98 11.22 -11.88 -6.48
N SER A 99 11.00 -11.05 -5.46
CA SER A 99 9.86 -11.22 -4.55
C SER A 99 8.51 -10.78 -5.11
N GLY A 100 8.47 -10.19 -6.32
CA GLY A 100 7.23 -9.69 -6.95
C GLY A 100 7.00 -8.18 -6.85
N LYS A 101 8.00 -7.40 -6.42
CA LYS A 101 7.91 -5.93 -6.30
C LYS A 101 7.48 -5.24 -7.60
N THR A 102 8.19 -5.49 -8.69
CA THR A 102 7.88 -4.95 -10.02
C THR A 102 6.53 -5.44 -10.49
N THR A 103 6.20 -6.72 -10.31
CA THR A 103 4.87 -7.28 -10.64
C THR A 103 3.74 -6.52 -9.94
N LEU A 104 3.89 -6.21 -8.66
CA LEU A 104 2.90 -5.47 -7.89
C LEU A 104 2.74 -4.03 -8.41
N ALA A 105 3.84 -3.36 -8.74
CA ALA A 105 3.79 -2.02 -9.35
C ALA A 105 3.13 -2.04 -10.73
N LEU A 106 3.42 -3.03 -11.57
CA LEU A 106 2.79 -3.16 -12.88
C LEU A 106 1.28 -3.37 -12.78
N HIS A 107 0.80 -4.18 -11.83
CA HIS A 107 -0.63 -4.33 -11.57
C HIS A 107 -1.26 -3.03 -11.07
N ALA A 108 -0.61 -2.30 -10.16
CA ALA A 108 -1.08 -0.99 -9.71
C ALA A 108 -1.23 0.01 -10.87
N MET A 109 -0.25 0.04 -11.77
CA MET A 109 -0.28 0.91 -12.95
C MET A 109 -1.37 0.47 -13.95
N ALA A 110 -1.58 -0.84 -14.14
CA ALA A 110 -2.66 -1.37 -14.97
C ALA A 110 -4.04 -0.97 -14.42
N GLU A 111 -4.23 -1.01 -13.09
CA GLU A 111 -5.46 -0.53 -12.44
C GLU A 111 -5.72 0.96 -12.69
N VAL A 112 -4.66 1.79 -12.67
CA VAL A 112 -4.77 3.22 -12.97
C VAL A 112 -5.12 3.45 -14.45
N GLN A 113 -4.44 2.77 -15.37
CA GLN A 113 -4.73 2.88 -16.81
C GLN A 113 -6.15 2.42 -17.17
N ARG A 114 -6.65 1.34 -16.55
CA ARG A 114 -8.02 0.87 -16.75
C ARG A 114 -9.07 1.93 -16.37
N ARG A 115 -8.71 2.83 -15.45
CA ARG A 115 -9.55 3.97 -15.02
C ARG A 115 -9.26 5.26 -15.80
N GLY A 116 -8.55 5.16 -16.92
CA GLY A 116 -8.20 6.28 -17.80
C GLY A 116 -7.03 7.14 -17.31
N GLY A 117 -6.33 6.71 -16.24
CA GLY A 117 -5.18 7.42 -15.70
C GLY A 117 -3.91 7.19 -16.51
N LYS A 118 -2.94 8.09 -16.34
CA LYS A 118 -1.64 8.05 -17.01
C LYS A 118 -0.54 7.60 -16.07
N CYS A 119 0.29 6.70 -16.55
CA CYS A 119 1.34 6.08 -15.78
C CYS A 119 2.73 6.35 -16.38
N VAL A 120 3.71 6.55 -15.51
CA VAL A 120 5.12 6.70 -15.86
C VAL A 120 5.93 5.62 -15.15
N LEU A 121 6.81 4.94 -15.87
CA LEU A 121 7.84 4.07 -15.31
C LEU A 121 9.21 4.72 -15.48
N ILE A 122 9.91 4.93 -14.36
CA ILE A 122 11.32 5.29 -14.31
C ILE A 122 12.10 3.99 -14.08
N ASP A 123 12.60 3.39 -15.16
CA ASP A 123 13.35 2.14 -15.16
C ASP A 123 14.86 2.44 -15.05
N ALA A 124 15.29 2.66 -13.81
CA ALA A 124 16.70 2.85 -13.46
C ALA A 124 17.48 1.53 -13.42
N GLU A 125 16.82 0.37 -13.28
CA GLU A 125 17.45 -0.95 -13.36
C GLU A 125 17.69 -1.41 -14.81
N HIS A 126 17.10 -0.74 -15.80
CA HIS A 126 17.15 -1.12 -17.22
C HIS A 126 16.69 -2.57 -17.45
N ALA A 127 15.67 -2.99 -16.71
CA ALA A 127 15.21 -4.37 -16.64
C ALA A 127 13.73 -4.52 -17.06
N PHE A 128 13.11 -3.47 -17.59
CA PHE A 128 11.71 -3.52 -17.99
C PHE A 128 11.44 -4.49 -19.16
N ASP A 129 10.53 -5.45 -18.93
CA ASP A 129 10.02 -6.37 -19.95
C ASP A 129 8.60 -5.98 -20.40
N PRO A 130 8.42 -5.44 -21.61
CA PRO A 130 7.11 -5.05 -22.12
C PRO A 130 6.18 -6.25 -22.37
N VAL A 131 6.72 -7.44 -22.66
CA VAL A 131 5.91 -8.65 -22.88
C VAL A 131 5.29 -9.10 -21.56
N PHE A 132 6.08 -9.13 -20.49
CA PHE A 132 5.57 -9.42 -19.16
C PHE A 132 4.58 -8.35 -18.68
N ALA A 133 4.87 -7.06 -18.91
CA ALA A 133 3.98 -5.97 -18.52
C ALA A 133 2.59 -6.05 -19.18
N ARG A 134 2.52 -6.37 -20.48
CA ARG A 134 1.23 -6.61 -21.16
C ARG A 134 0.45 -7.77 -20.54
N ARG A 135 1.14 -8.86 -20.16
CA ARG A 135 0.51 -10.00 -19.48
C ARG A 135 -0.01 -9.65 -18.08
N ALA A 136 0.64 -8.70 -17.40
CA ALA A 136 0.15 -8.15 -16.13
C ALA A 136 -1.06 -7.20 -16.31
N GLY A 137 -1.48 -6.93 -17.56
CA GLY A 137 -2.63 -6.09 -17.90
C GLY A 137 -2.29 -4.62 -18.15
N LEU A 138 -1.00 -4.27 -18.22
CA LEU A 138 -0.55 -2.91 -18.49
C LEU A 138 -0.68 -2.60 -20.00
N ASP A 139 -1.26 -1.44 -20.33
CA ASP A 139 -1.19 -0.87 -21.66
C ASP A 139 0.19 -0.23 -21.86
N VAL A 140 1.09 -1.01 -22.45
CA VAL A 140 2.48 -0.60 -22.71
C VAL A 140 2.56 0.48 -23.79
N ASP A 141 1.59 0.58 -24.70
CA ASP A 141 1.63 1.59 -25.77
C ASP A 141 1.31 2.99 -25.23
N ALA A 142 0.49 3.06 -24.17
CA ALA A 142 0.19 4.29 -23.45
C ALA A 142 1.14 4.58 -22.26
N LEU A 143 2.11 3.70 -21.99
CA LEU A 143 3.04 3.85 -20.87
C LEU A 143 4.16 4.83 -21.22
N TYR A 144 4.38 5.83 -20.36
CA TYR A 144 5.57 6.67 -20.45
C TYR A 144 6.75 5.98 -19.76
N LEU A 145 7.77 5.59 -20.52
CA LEU A 145 8.98 4.96 -19.99
C LEU A 145 10.16 5.95 -20.03
N SER A 146 10.92 6.02 -18.95
CA SER A 146 12.20 6.72 -18.89
C SER A 146 13.28 5.78 -18.37
N GLN A 147 14.40 5.73 -19.08
CA GLN A 147 15.62 5.00 -18.70
C GLN A 147 16.75 6.02 -18.49
N PRO A 148 16.84 6.62 -17.29
CA PRO A 148 17.76 7.72 -17.02
C PRO A 148 19.19 7.23 -16.77
N ASP A 149 20.18 8.04 -17.17
CA ASP A 149 21.60 7.71 -16.97
C ASP A 149 22.07 7.89 -15.51
N CYS A 150 21.37 8.69 -14.70
CA CYS A 150 21.73 8.94 -13.30
C CYS A 150 20.52 9.19 -12.40
N GLY A 151 20.72 9.06 -11.09
CA GLY A 151 19.69 9.22 -10.08
C GLY A 151 19.09 10.63 -10.02
N GLU A 152 19.90 11.68 -10.24
CA GLU A 152 19.40 13.06 -10.35
C GLU A 152 18.39 13.18 -11.50
N ALA A 153 18.77 12.73 -12.70
CA ALA A 153 17.92 12.79 -13.88
C ALA A 153 16.62 11.99 -13.66
N ALA A 154 16.72 10.79 -13.10
CA ALA A 154 15.57 9.95 -12.77
C ALA A 154 14.53 10.68 -11.91
N LEU A 155 14.99 11.31 -10.82
CA LEU A 155 14.13 11.98 -9.85
C LEU A 155 13.62 13.33 -10.36
N GLU A 156 14.40 14.04 -11.17
CA GLU A 156 13.98 15.29 -11.82
C GLU A 156 12.91 15.04 -12.90
N ILE A 157 13.08 13.98 -13.71
CA ILE A 157 12.08 13.57 -14.69
C ILE A 157 10.76 13.22 -13.98
N ALA A 158 10.83 12.43 -12.90
CA ALA A 158 9.66 12.11 -12.09
C ALA A 158 8.98 13.38 -11.53
N ASP A 159 9.73 14.29 -10.89
CA ASP A 159 9.19 15.53 -10.32
C ASP A 159 8.54 16.44 -11.37
N ASN A 160 9.17 16.58 -12.53
CA ASN A 160 8.65 17.40 -13.63
C ASN A 160 7.35 16.83 -14.21
N LEU A 161 7.29 15.51 -14.40
CA LEU A 161 6.09 14.84 -14.90
C LEU A 161 4.93 14.96 -13.90
N ILE A 162 5.19 14.79 -12.60
CA ILE A 162 4.17 14.98 -11.56
C ILE A 162 3.68 16.44 -11.54
N ARG A 163 4.60 17.40 -11.61
CA ARG A 163 4.30 18.84 -11.62
C ARG A 163 3.48 19.27 -12.82
N SER A 164 3.54 18.55 -13.95
CA SER A 164 2.70 18.80 -15.12
C SER A 164 1.21 18.64 -14.83
N GLY A 165 0.85 17.85 -13.80
CA GLY A 165 -0.54 17.53 -13.46
C GLY A 165 -1.21 16.54 -14.41
N GLY A 166 -0.49 15.98 -15.37
CA GLY A 166 -1.00 15.03 -16.36
C GLY A 166 -0.66 13.56 -16.08
N VAL A 167 -0.16 13.24 -14.89
CA VAL A 167 0.26 11.87 -14.50
C VAL A 167 -0.40 11.50 -13.19
N ASP A 168 -1.00 10.31 -13.14
CA ASP A 168 -1.73 9.80 -11.99
C ASP A 168 -0.88 8.84 -11.15
N MET A 169 0.06 8.13 -11.79
CA MET A 169 0.99 7.24 -11.09
C MET A 169 2.40 7.25 -11.71
N VAL A 170 3.41 7.32 -10.84
CA VAL A 170 4.82 7.15 -11.21
C VAL A 170 5.40 5.99 -10.42
N ALA A 171 6.03 5.03 -11.10
CA ALA A 171 6.82 3.98 -10.46
C ALA A 171 8.31 4.21 -10.75
N VAL A 172 9.15 4.07 -9.72
CA VAL A 172 10.61 4.17 -9.82
C VAL A 172 11.20 2.81 -9.49
N ASP A 173 11.75 2.13 -10.50
CA ASP A 173 12.35 0.80 -10.41
C ASP A 173 13.86 0.89 -10.69
N SER A 174 14.74 0.94 -9.69
CA SER A 174 14.49 0.96 -8.25
C SER A 174 15.37 1.99 -7.55
N VAL A 175 15.07 2.28 -6.28
CA VAL A 175 15.87 3.20 -5.45
C VAL A 175 17.33 2.79 -5.39
N ALA A 176 17.63 1.49 -5.38
CA ALA A 176 19.00 1.00 -5.32
C ALA A 176 19.81 1.42 -6.56
N ALA A 177 19.17 1.56 -7.72
CA ALA A 177 19.77 1.96 -8.99
C ALA A 177 19.81 3.49 -9.19
N LEU A 178 19.30 4.29 -8.26
CA LEU A 178 19.42 5.75 -8.30
C LEU A 178 20.82 6.20 -7.91
N VAL A 179 21.79 5.96 -8.78
CA VAL A 179 23.20 6.27 -8.54
C VAL A 179 23.48 7.75 -8.88
N PRO A 180 24.03 8.54 -7.96
CA PRO A 180 24.36 9.95 -8.24
C PRO A 180 25.35 10.08 -9.40
N ARG A 181 25.21 11.12 -10.23
CA ARG A 181 26.10 11.35 -11.37
C ARG A 181 27.58 11.37 -11.00
N ALA A 182 27.92 11.98 -9.86
CA ALA A 182 29.30 12.03 -9.38
C ALA A 182 29.89 10.64 -9.09
N GLU A 183 29.06 9.65 -8.75
CA GLU A 183 29.49 8.27 -8.52
C GLU A 183 29.66 7.51 -9.84
N ILE A 184 28.82 7.79 -10.85
CA ILE A 184 28.92 7.21 -12.20
C ILE A 184 30.15 7.73 -12.95
N GLU A 185 30.44 9.04 -12.85
CA GLU A 185 31.61 9.66 -13.46
C GLU A 185 32.91 9.40 -12.67
N GLY A 186 32.78 8.89 -11.44
CA GLY A 186 33.90 8.57 -10.57
C GLY A 186 34.57 7.24 -10.91
N GLU A 187 35.70 6.97 -10.24
CA GLU A 187 36.39 5.68 -10.37
C GLU A 187 35.75 4.61 -9.47
N ILE A 188 35.74 3.36 -9.94
CA ILE A 188 35.27 2.22 -9.13
C ILE A 188 36.12 2.12 -7.86
N GLY A 189 35.46 2.18 -6.70
CA GLY A 189 36.11 2.15 -5.39
C GLY A 189 36.36 3.54 -4.78
N GLN A 190 36.05 4.62 -5.50
CA GLN A 190 36.06 5.97 -4.94
C GLN A 190 34.97 6.11 -3.86
N LEU A 191 35.37 6.52 -2.65
CA LEU A 191 34.45 6.64 -1.52
C LEU A 191 33.55 7.89 -1.66
N GLN A 192 32.25 7.67 -1.86
CA GLN A 192 31.23 8.73 -1.88
C GLN A 192 30.15 8.49 -0.83
N VAL A 193 30.54 8.63 0.44
CA VAL A 193 29.68 8.26 1.57
C VAL A 193 28.37 9.05 1.59
N GLY A 194 27.25 8.32 1.52
CA GLY A 194 25.90 8.85 1.69
C GLY A 194 25.40 9.76 0.55
N ALA A 195 26.04 9.73 -0.62
CA ALA A 195 25.62 10.56 -1.76
C ALA A 195 24.17 10.28 -2.17
N GLN A 196 23.81 9.00 -2.37
CA GLN A 196 22.44 8.58 -2.68
C GLN A 196 21.42 9.02 -1.61
N ALA A 197 21.75 8.94 -0.32
CA ALA A 197 20.84 9.34 0.75
C ALA A 197 20.55 10.87 0.75
N ARG A 198 21.57 11.68 0.42
CA ARG A 198 21.40 13.13 0.27
C ARG A 198 20.55 13.48 -0.94
N LEU A 199 20.80 12.81 -2.06
CA LEU A 199 20.01 12.93 -3.30
C LEU A 199 18.52 12.63 -3.03
N MET A 200 18.23 11.46 -2.43
CA MET A 200 16.86 11.07 -2.07
C MET A 200 16.20 12.08 -1.15
N SER A 201 16.91 12.56 -0.12
CA SER A 201 16.37 13.55 0.83
C SER A 201 15.99 14.87 0.16
N ALA A 202 16.79 15.32 -0.81
CA ALA A 202 16.54 16.54 -1.56
C ALA A 202 15.37 16.39 -2.55
N ALA A 203 15.32 15.27 -3.26
CA ALA A 203 14.28 14.99 -4.26
C ALA A 203 12.91 14.76 -3.61
N LEU A 204 12.83 13.90 -2.59
CA LEU A 204 11.56 13.55 -1.92
C LEU A 204 10.86 14.77 -1.32
N ARG A 205 11.61 15.77 -0.86
CA ARG A 205 11.05 17.04 -0.37
C ARG A 205 10.24 17.78 -1.44
N LYS A 206 10.66 17.71 -2.71
CA LYS A 206 9.96 18.32 -3.84
C LYS A 206 8.81 17.42 -4.33
N ILE A 207 9.12 16.14 -4.54
CA ILE A 207 8.19 15.14 -5.07
C ILE A 207 6.97 15.01 -4.16
N ALA A 208 7.14 14.95 -2.83
CA ALA A 208 6.02 14.81 -1.89
C ALA A 208 5.02 15.97 -2.00
N GLY A 209 5.51 17.21 -2.13
CA GLY A 209 4.66 18.38 -2.28
C GLY A 209 3.92 18.39 -3.63
N ASN A 210 4.62 18.05 -4.71
CA ASN A 210 4.03 18.00 -6.05
C ASN A 210 3.03 16.85 -6.20
N ALA A 211 3.34 15.67 -5.66
CA ALA A 211 2.45 14.51 -5.62
C ALA A 211 1.14 14.86 -4.91
N ALA A 212 1.20 15.46 -3.73
CA ALA A 212 0.01 15.86 -2.98
C ALA A 212 -0.82 16.93 -3.72
N LYS A 213 -0.15 17.89 -4.37
CA LYS A 213 -0.81 18.98 -5.10
C LYS A 213 -1.52 18.49 -6.36
N HIS A 214 -0.90 17.57 -7.10
CA HIS A 214 -1.38 17.11 -8.40
C HIS A 214 -2.12 15.77 -8.34
N GLY A 215 -2.15 15.11 -7.18
CA GLY A 215 -2.83 13.83 -7.00
C GLY A 215 -2.11 12.65 -7.63
N ALA A 216 -0.79 12.73 -7.85
CA ALA A 216 -0.03 11.61 -8.40
C ALA A 216 0.46 10.66 -7.30
N THR A 217 0.19 9.36 -7.42
CA THR A 217 0.77 8.33 -6.55
C THR A 217 2.20 8.01 -7.01
N VAL A 218 3.17 8.02 -6.09
CA VAL A 218 4.57 7.76 -6.42
C VAL A 218 5.05 6.51 -5.72
N ILE A 219 5.28 5.44 -6.47
CA ILE A 219 5.77 4.15 -5.98
C ILE A 219 7.29 4.11 -6.15
N PHE A 220 8.00 3.91 -5.06
CA PHE A 220 9.43 3.57 -5.08
C PHE A 220 9.59 2.08 -4.82
N LEU A 221 10.19 1.38 -5.78
CA LEU A 221 10.64 0.02 -5.58
C LEU A 221 12.01 0.05 -4.89
N ASN A 222 12.20 -0.81 -3.90
CA ASN A 222 13.43 -0.85 -3.14
C ASN A 222 13.85 -2.28 -2.84
N GLN A 223 15.14 -2.45 -2.59
CA GLN A 223 15.73 -3.74 -2.30
C GLN A 223 16.14 -3.79 -0.83
N LEU A 224 16.12 -4.99 -0.26
CA LEU A 224 16.71 -5.24 1.06
C LEU A 224 18.24 -5.33 0.94
N ARG A 225 18.92 -4.87 1.99
CA ARG A 225 20.35 -4.92 2.21
C ARG A 225 20.60 -5.33 3.66
N HIS A 226 21.79 -5.86 3.94
CA HIS A 226 22.19 -6.19 5.31
C HIS A 226 23.16 -5.15 5.85
N LYS A 227 22.83 -4.57 7.01
CA LYS A 227 23.75 -3.71 7.75
C LYS A 227 24.78 -4.57 8.48
N VAL A 228 26.03 -4.44 8.09
CA VAL A 228 27.16 -5.14 8.73
C VAL A 228 27.30 -4.66 10.19
N GLY A 229 27.57 -5.60 11.11
CA GLY A 229 27.84 -5.30 12.51
C GLY A 229 26.62 -5.20 13.44
N VAL A 230 25.43 -5.56 12.96
CA VAL A 230 24.24 -5.68 13.82
C VAL A 230 24.23 -7.06 14.49
N ILE A 231 24.45 -7.09 15.81
CA ILE A 231 24.46 -8.32 16.62
C ILE A 231 23.07 -8.58 17.24
N TYR A 232 22.24 -7.54 17.37
CA TYR A 232 20.91 -7.61 17.97
C TYR A 232 19.87 -6.88 17.12
N GLY A 233 18.71 -7.50 16.91
CA GLY A 233 17.63 -7.01 16.05
C GLY A 233 17.75 -7.47 14.59
N SER A 234 16.87 -6.98 13.71
CA SER A 234 16.94 -7.30 12.29
C SER A 234 18.08 -6.52 11.62
N PRO A 235 19.00 -7.20 10.90
CA PRO A 235 20.07 -6.54 10.15
C PRO A 235 19.57 -5.93 8.83
N GLU A 236 18.32 -6.17 8.44
CA GLU A 236 17.80 -5.76 7.15
C GLU A 236 17.48 -4.26 7.10
N VAL A 237 17.95 -3.60 6.04
CA VAL A 237 17.75 -2.18 5.76
C VAL A 237 17.43 -1.98 4.28
N THR A 238 16.82 -0.85 3.93
CA THR A 238 16.55 -0.47 2.54
C THR A 238 17.57 0.55 2.03
N SER A 239 17.80 0.60 0.71
CA SER A 239 18.70 1.56 0.07
C SER A 239 18.12 2.99 0.05
N GLY A 240 18.95 3.99 -0.24
CA GLY A 240 18.52 5.40 -0.34
C GLY A 240 18.41 6.17 0.98
N GLY A 241 18.90 5.61 2.09
CA GLY A 241 18.89 6.27 3.41
C GLY A 241 17.54 6.18 4.13
N GLN A 242 17.28 7.07 5.09
CA GLN A 242 16.04 7.02 5.89
C GLN A 242 14.90 7.90 5.34
N ALA A 243 15.20 8.85 4.43
CA ALA A 243 14.22 9.84 4.00
C ALA A 243 12.95 9.21 3.44
N LEU A 244 13.08 8.20 2.57
CA LEU A 244 11.92 7.52 1.96
C LEU A 244 10.98 6.93 3.01
N LYS A 245 11.51 6.41 4.13
CA LYS A 245 10.69 5.84 5.21
C LYS A 245 9.80 6.87 5.91
N TYR A 246 10.23 8.13 5.96
CA TYR A 246 9.48 9.22 6.57
C TYR A 246 8.50 9.88 5.60
N TYR A 247 8.80 9.85 4.30
CA TYR A 247 7.92 10.42 3.26
C TYR A 247 6.85 9.43 2.78
N ALA A 248 7.12 8.13 2.84
CA ALA A 248 6.17 7.11 2.43
C ALA A 248 4.97 7.08 3.38
N SER A 249 3.76 7.22 2.82
CA SER A 249 2.50 7.02 3.56
C SER A 249 2.22 5.54 3.79
N CYS A 250 2.65 4.67 2.86
CA CYS A 250 2.56 3.22 2.97
C CYS A 250 3.93 2.60 2.65
N ARG A 251 4.34 1.62 3.46
CA ARG A 251 5.56 0.84 3.23
C ARG A 251 5.18 -0.63 3.24
N ILE A 252 5.40 -1.31 2.12
CA ILE A 252 4.94 -2.67 1.88
C ILE A 252 6.15 -3.56 1.69
N GLU A 253 6.24 -4.59 2.51
CA GLU A 253 7.27 -5.61 2.40
C GLU A 253 6.73 -6.82 1.64
N VAL A 254 7.37 -7.17 0.53
CA VAL A 254 6.95 -8.29 -0.32
C VAL A 254 7.94 -9.44 -0.14
N ARG A 255 7.41 -10.62 0.24
CA ARG A 255 8.17 -11.86 0.40
C ARG A 255 7.44 -13.03 -0.25
N ILE A 256 8.21 -13.96 -0.81
CA ILE A 256 7.68 -15.25 -1.25
C ILE A 256 7.54 -16.15 -0.03
N LYS A 257 6.31 -16.56 0.28
CA LYS A 257 6.02 -17.51 1.37
C LYS A 257 6.21 -18.96 0.93
N GLU A 258 5.65 -19.31 -0.22
CA GLU A 258 5.69 -20.66 -0.77
C GLU A 258 5.66 -20.63 -2.30
N LYS A 259 6.14 -21.71 -2.92
CA LYS A 259 6.06 -21.90 -4.37
C LYS A 259 4.80 -22.67 -4.69
N LEU A 260 3.96 -22.10 -5.56
CA LEU A 260 2.83 -22.81 -6.12
C LEU A 260 3.34 -23.81 -7.16
N VAL A 261 3.03 -25.09 -6.97
CA VAL A 261 3.35 -26.16 -7.92
C VAL A 261 2.06 -26.57 -8.60
N ALA A 262 2.04 -26.56 -9.94
CA ALA A 262 0.92 -27.07 -10.70
C ALA A 262 0.73 -28.56 -10.38
N THR A 263 -0.30 -28.88 -9.60
CA THR A 263 -0.75 -30.26 -9.43
C THR A 263 -1.37 -30.70 -10.75
N LYS A 264 -1.01 -31.90 -11.24
CA LYS A 264 -1.67 -32.45 -12.43
C LYS A 264 -3.16 -32.54 -12.14
N ALA A 265 -3.97 -31.83 -12.91
CA ALA A 265 -5.41 -31.98 -12.88
C ALA A 265 -5.75 -33.47 -13.05
N GLY A 266 -6.28 -34.10 -12.01
CA GLY A 266 -6.95 -35.39 -12.11
C GLY A 266 -6.19 -36.68 -11.76
N GLN A 267 -5.08 -36.67 -11.01
CA GLN A 267 -4.54 -37.91 -10.41
C GLN A 267 -4.06 -37.71 -8.96
N GLY A 268 -5.03 -37.53 -8.06
CA GLY A 268 -4.87 -37.70 -6.62
C GLY A 268 -6.11 -38.44 -6.10
N ALA A 269 -5.86 -39.55 -5.40
CA ALA A 269 -6.81 -40.56 -4.92
C ALA A 269 -8.24 -40.09 -4.58
N GLY A 270 -9.23 -40.79 -5.16
CA GLY A 270 -10.60 -41.02 -4.67
C GLY A 270 -11.18 -40.05 -3.64
N GLY A 271 -11.59 -38.86 -4.08
CA GLY A 271 -12.48 -37.97 -3.33
C GLY A 271 -13.22 -37.07 -4.31
N GLY A 272 -14.56 -37.06 -4.26
CA GLY A 272 -15.39 -36.23 -5.14
C GLY A 272 -14.96 -34.77 -5.07
N GLY A 273 -14.66 -34.17 -6.21
CA GLY A 273 -14.12 -32.81 -6.20
C GLY A 273 -15.16 -31.79 -5.71
N SER A 274 -14.67 -30.72 -5.08
CA SER A 274 -15.49 -29.71 -4.41
C SER A 274 -16.14 -28.75 -5.40
N TRP A 275 -17.41 -28.43 -5.15
CA TRP A 275 -18.17 -27.40 -5.86
C TRP A 275 -18.16 -26.09 -5.07
N TYR A 276 -18.17 -24.96 -5.78
CA TYR A 276 -18.23 -23.62 -5.19
C TYR A 276 -19.58 -22.98 -5.54
N TYR A 277 -20.12 -22.22 -4.60
CA TYR A 277 -21.38 -21.50 -4.74
C TYR A 277 -21.19 -20.04 -4.35
N PHE A 278 -21.93 -19.14 -4.99
CA PHE A 278 -22.03 -17.73 -4.65
C PHE A 278 -23.52 -17.35 -4.66
N GLU A 279 -24.04 -16.90 -3.50
CA GLU A 279 -25.47 -16.59 -3.30
C GLU A 279 -26.41 -17.71 -3.77
N GLY A 280 -26.11 -18.93 -3.34
CA GLY A 280 -26.85 -20.14 -3.73
C GLY A 280 -26.67 -20.57 -5.19
N THR A 281 -26.01 -19.76 -6.03
CA THR A 281 -25.74 -20.09 -7.43
C THR A 281 -24.42 -20.84 -7.56
N ARG A 282 -24.45 -22.01 -8.21
CA ARG A 282 -23.26 -22.84 -8.42
C ARG A 282 -22.32 -22.19 -9.44
N ILE A 283 -21.07 -21.99 -9.06
CA ILE A 283 -19.99 -21.65 -9.99
C ILE A 283 -19.64 -22.91 -10.77
N GLU A 284 -19.72 -22.86 -12.10
CA GLU A 284 -19.42 -24.01 -12.93
C GLU A 284 -17.94 -24.41 -12.80
N GLY A 285 -17.66 -25.70 -12.83
CA GLY A 285 -16.31 -26.22 -12.66
C GLY A 285 -16.05 -26.84 -11.29
N ASN A 286 -15.80 -28.14 -11.30
CA ASN A 286 -15.42 -28.88 -10.11
C ASN A 286 -13.93 -28.66 -9.78
N GLY A 287 -13.66 -28.15 -8.58
CA GLY A 287 -12.33 -27.82 -8.08
C GLY A 287 -11.89 -26.39 -8.41
N ARG A 288 -10.93 -25.88 -7.62
CA ARG A 288 -10.49 -24.46 -7.64
C ARG A 288 -10.16 -23.94 -9.04
N ASP A 289 -9.36 -24.68 -9.81
CA ASP A 289 -8.89 -24.20 -11.12
C ASP A 289 -10.04 -24.04 -12.12
N LYS A 290 -10.99 -24.99 -12.14
CA LYS A 290 -12.15 -24.91 -13.03
C LYS A 290 -13.12 -23.81 -12.60
N ALA A 291 -13.29 -23.60 -11.30
CA ALA A 291 -14.08 -22.47 -10.80
C ALA A 291 -13.45 -21.12 -11.17
N LEU A 292 -12.12 -21.01 -11.15
CA LEU A 292 -11.41 -19.82 -11.63
C LEU A 292 -11.60 -19.59 -13.13
N ASP A 293 -11.57 -20.66 -13.94
CA ASP A 293 -11.83 -20.55 -15.38
C ASP A 293 -13.28 -20.11 -15.66
N ALA A 294 -14.27 -20.63 -14.94
CA ALA A 294 -15.65 -20.18 -15.06
C ALA A 294 -15.84 -18.71 -14.67
N LEU A 295 -15.13 -18.23 -13.64
CA LEU A 295 -15.14 -16.80 -13.29
C LEU A 295 -14.49 -15.93 -14.36
N ARG A 296 -13.44 -16.43 -15.05
CA ARG A 296 -12.83 -15.71 -16.18
C ARG A 296 -13.76 -15.60 -17.38
N GLU A 297 -14.56 -16.63 -17.62
CA GLU A 297 -15.56 -16.66 -18.71
C GLU A 297 -16.79 -15.79 -18.38
N ASN A 298 -17.13 -15.64 -17.10
CA ASN A 298 -18.26 -14.83 -16.64
C ASN A 298 -17.80 -13.56 -15.90
N SER A 299 -17.42 -12.54 -16.67
CA SER A 299 -16.92 -11.27 -16.13
C SER A 299 -17.95 -10.52 -15.26
N SER A 300 -19.25 -10.66 -15.53
CA SER A 300 -20.30 -10.04 -14.70
C SER A 300 -20.36 -10.65 -13.30
N LEU A 301 -20.35 -11.97 -13.21
CA LEU A 301 -20.35 -12.69 -11.94
C LEU A 301 -19.07 -12.41 -11.15
N ALA A 302 -17.91 -12.40 -11.81
CA ALA A 302 -16.64 -12.07 -11.18
C ALA A 302 -16.62 -10.64 -10.60
N ALA A 303 -17.17 -9.66 -11.33
CA ALA A 303 -17.25 -8.28 -10.86
C ALA A 303 -18.20 -8.12 -9.66
N GLU A 304 -19.34 -8.81 -9.67
CA GLU A 304 -20.27 -8.82 -8.55
C GLU A 304 -19.66 -9.47 -7.30
N LEU A 305 -19.03 -10.64 -7.47
CA LEU A 305 -18.28 -11.32 -6.41
C LEU A 305 -17.19 -10.42 -5.84
N GLU A 306 -16.40 -9.76 -6.69
CA GLU A 306 -15.35 -8.84 -6.23
C GLU A 306 -15.94 -7.67 -5.44
N ALA A 307 -17.03 -7.08 -5.90
CA ALA A 307 -17.67 -5.93 -5.25
C ALA A 307 -18.15 -6.29 -3.82
N LYS A 308 -18.88 -7.39 -3.67
CA LYS A 308 -19.37 -7.86 -2.35
C LYS A 308 -18.21 -8.25 -1.44
N THR A 309 -17.22 -8.97 -1.97
CA THR A 309 -16.02 -9.33 -1.19
C THR A 309 -15.26 -8.08 -0.72
N ARG A 310 -15.14 -7.06 -1.57
CA ARG A 310 -14.47 -5.80 -1.24
C ARG A 310 -15.22 -5.03 -0.16
N GLU A 311 -16.54 -4.97 -0.23
CA GLU A 311 -17.38 -4.32 0.78
C GLU A 311 -17.21 -4.98 2.15
N ALA A 312 -17.33 -6.31 2.21
CA ALA A 312 -17.14 -7.10 3.43
C ALA A 312 -15.75 -6.89 4.05
N LEU A 313 -14.69 -7.00 3.25
CA LEU A 313 -13.32 -6.85 3.71
C LEU A 313 -13.01 -5.44 4.24
N LEU A 314 -13.58 -4.39 3.63
CA LEU A 314 -13.38 -3.01 4.08
C LEU A 314 -14.21 -2.66 5.32
N ALA A 315 -15.34 -3.35 5.54
CA ALA A 315 -16.10 -3.28 6.78
C ALA A 315 -15.40 -3.95 7.97
N GLY A 316 -14.33 -4.72 7.72
CA GLY A 316 -13.61 -5.49 8.74
C GLY A 316 -14.30 -6.79 9.12
N GLU A 317 -15.27 -7.23 8.31
CA GLU A 317 -15.93 -8.53 8.45
C GLU A 317 -15.02 -9.61 7.84
N ARG A 318 -15.05 -10.82 8.43
CA ARG A 318 -14.42 -11.95 7.75
C ARG A 318 -15.26 -12.26 6.50
N PRO A 319 -14.65 -12.56 5.34
CA PRO A 319 -15.39 -12.87 4.12
C PRO A 319 -16.49 -13.93 4.34
N ASP A 320 -16.19 -14.92 5.18
CA ASP A 320 -17.11 -16.00 5.58
C ASP A 320 -18.33 -15.50 6.39
N ASP A 321 -18.15 -14.48 7.24
CA ASP A 321 -19.23 -13.95 8.08
C ASP A 321 -20.18 -13.02 7.27
N ALA A 322 -19.66 -12.35 6.22
CA ALA A 322 -20.41 -11.39 5.41
C ALA A 322 -21.29 -12.07 4.34
N LEU A 323 -20.78 -13.13 3.71
CA LEU A 323 -21.49 -13.88 2.66
C LEU A 323 -22.62 -14.76 3.23
N ALA A 324 -22.54 -15.16 4.51
CA ALA A 324 -23.59 -15.89 5.21
C ALA A 324 -24.78 -15.02 5.68
N SER A 325 -24.67 -13.70 5.63
CA SER A 325 -25.63 -12.78 6.30
C SER A 325 -26.85 -12.36 5.47
N THR A 326 -27.03 -12.92 4.27
CA THR A 326 -28.13 -12.56 3.35
C THR A 326 -29.31 -13.54 3.33
N ASP A 327 -29.35 -14.54 4.20
CA ASP A 327 -30.53 -15.38 4.38
C ASP A 327 -31.52 -14.73 5.35
N GLY A 328 -32.37 -13.86 4.82
CA GLY A 328 -33.52 -13.28 5.49
C GLY A 328 -34.81 -14.07 5.26
N GLU A 329 -35.43 -14.48 6.38
CA GLU A 329 -36.86 -14.74 6.63
C GLU A 329 -37.49 -16.06 6.13
N ASP A 330 -37.64 -16.97 7.11
CA ASP A 330 -38.80 -17.81 7.42
C ASP A 330 -39.53 -18.54 6.28
N THR A 331 -39.36 -19.88 6.25
CA THR A 331 -40.51 -20.79 6.30
C THR A 331 -40.16 -22.02 7.13
N GLU A 332 -40.91 -22.22 8.22
CA GLU A 332 -40.93 -23.44 9.01
C GLU A 332 -41.29 -24.65 8.13
N GLY A 333 -40.47 -25.69 8.17
CA GLY A 333 -40.71 -26.96 7.49
C GLY A 333 -39.81 -28.04 8.07
N GLU A 334 -40.36 -28.80 9.02
CA GLU A 334 -39.71 -29.91 9.72
C GLU A 334 -39.16 -30.98 8.75
N GLY A 335 -37.89 -31.35 8.93
CA GLY A 335 -37.23 -32.48 8.28
C GLY A 335 -35.81 -32.66 8.79
N GLU A 336 -35.61 -33.63 9.69
CA GLU A 336 -34.31 -34.02 10.26
C GLU A 336 -33.31 -34.58 9.21
N PRO A 337 -31.99 -34.57 9.52
CA PRO A 337 -30.92 -34.51 8.53
C PRO A 337 -30.30 -35.87 8.17
N GLU A 338 -29.78 -35.99 6.95
CA GLU A 338 -28.72 -36.96 6.62
C GLU A 338 -27.44 -36.22 6.23
N GLU A 339 -26.37 -36.47 7.01
CA GLU A 339 -25.01 -35.97 6.81
C GLU A 339 -24.33 -36.58 5.57
N SER A 340 -23.67 -35.75 4.77
CA SER A 340 -22.21 -35.82 4.50
C SER A 340 -21.83 -35.18 3.16
N GLY A 341 -21.57 -33.88 3.19
CA GLY A 341 -20.87 -33.16 2.15
C GLY A 341 -20.30 -31.91 2.76
N ALA A 342 -18.98 -31.84 2.93
CA ALA A 342 -18.33 -30.69 3.54
C ALA A 342 -18.52 -29.45 2.67
N GLU A 343 -19.52 -28.64 3.00
CA GLU A 343 -19.64 -27.25 2.57
C GLU A 343 -18.41 -26.50 3.08
N ARG A 344 -17.69 -25.87 2.16
CA ARG A 344 -16.57 -25.00 2.50
C ARG A 344 -16.77 -23.69 1.75
N GLU A 345 -16.99 -22.66 2.54
CA GLU A 345 -17.01 -21.29 2.11
C GLU A 345 -15.62 -20.85 1.63
N LEU A 346 -15.60 -19.85 0.75
CA LEU A 346 -14.51 -19.57 -0.16
C LEU A 346 -13.35 -18.85 0.57
N VAL A 347 -12.45 -19.63 1.18
CA VAL A 347 -11.22 -19.09 1.78
C VAL A 347 -10.20 -18.75 0.69
N LEU A 348 -10.14 -17.48 0.28
CA LEU A 348 -9.05 -16.96 -0.56
C LEU A 348 -7.86 -16.57 0.34
N ALA A 349 -6.81 -17.40 0.28
CA ALA A 349 -5.50 -17.13 0.89
C ALA A 349 -4.66 -16.14 0.08
#